data_AF-A0A520K2M6-F1
#
_entry.id   AF-A0A520K2M6-F1
#
_cell.length_a   1.000
_cell.length_b   1.000
_cell.length_c   1.000
_cell.angle_alpha   90.00
_cell.angle_beta   90.00
_cell.angle_gamma   90.00
#
_symmetry.space_group_name_H-M   'P 1'
#
loop_
_entity.id
_entity.type
_entity.pdbx_description
1 polymer ?
#
loop_
_entity_poly.entity_id
_entity_poly.type
_entity_poly.pdbx_seq_one_letter_code
_entity_poly.pdbx_strand_id
1 'polypeptide(L)'
;MIEDKLLKQSPLYDDLMEEGIEKGAEKSIITVLSARFGSVSARVSERIHSLRGRNSALLDELIKLAATVKDLSEFERKLDKMG
;
A
#
# COMPACT_ATOMS: atom_id res chain seq x y z
N MET A 1 13.81 21.68 -21.16
CA MET A 1 13.31 22.40 -19.95
C MET A 1 11.84 22.83 -20.04
N ILE A 2 11.28 23.06 -21.23
CA ILE A 2 9.84 23.39 -21.39
C ILE A 2 8.96 22.12 -21.31
N GLU A 3 9.42 21.01 -21.89
CA GLU A 3 8.70 19.72 -21.91
C GLU A 3 8.41 19.17 -20.50
N ASP A 4 9.38 19.29 -19.60
CA ASP A 4 9.26 18.81 -18.21
C ASP A 4 8.21 19.59 -17.39
N LYS A 5 8.04 20.89 -17.70
CA LYS A 5 6.99 21.71 -17.10
C LYS A 5 5.62 21.39 -17.67
N LEU A 6 5.54 21.07 -18.96
CA LEU A 6 4.28 20.69 -19.63
C LEU A 6 3.80 19.31 -19.15
N LEU A 7 4.72 18.36 -18.96
CA LEU A 7 4.41 17.04 -18.38
C LEU A 7 3.80 17.17 -16.98
N LYS A 8 4.41 17.98 -16.11
CA LYS A 8 3.94 18.20 -14.72
C LYS A 8 2.60 18.93 -14.58
N GLN A 9 2.06 19.47 -15.68
CA GLN A 9 0.75 20.12 -15.73
C GLN A 9 -0.31 19.24 -16.41
N SER A 10 0.09 18.07 -16.88
CA SER A 10 -0.82 17.11 -17.51
C SER A 10 -1.56 16.30 -16.46
N PRO A 11 -2.86 16.01 -16.65
CA PRO A 11 -3.60 15.06 -15.81
C PRO A 11 -2.91 13.68 -15.70
N LEU A 12 -2.21 13.26 -16.76
CA LEU A 12 -1.45 12.01 -16.76
C LEU A 12 -0.35 12.00 -15.69
N TYR A 13 0.25 13.14 -15.38
CA TYR A 13 1.27 13.23 -14.35
C TYR A 13 0.67 13.04 -12.96
N ASP A 14 -0.49 13.63 -12.69
CA ASP A 14 -1.18 13.47 -11.40
C ASP A 14 -1.59 12.01 -11.18
N ASP A 15 -2.14 11.34 -12.20
CA ASP A 15 -2.49 9.92 -12.14
C ASP A 15 -1.26 9.03 -11.84
N LEU A 16 -0.13 9.28 -12.51
CA LEU A 16 1.12 8.54 -12.29
C LEU A 16 1.70 8.79 -10.89
N MET A 17 1.56 10.01 -10.37
CA MET A 17 2.00 10.36 -9.02
C MET A 17 1.14 9.67 -7.97
N GLU A 18 -0.18 9.66 -8.14
CA GLU A 18 -1.11 8.96 -7.26
C GLU A 18 -0.82 7.45 -7.25
N GLU A 19 -0.69 6.82 -8.42
CA GLU A 19 -0.32 5.40 -8.52
C GLU A 19 1.04 5.11 -7.85
N GLY A 20 2.01 6.01 -8.00
CA GLY A 20 3.31 5.91 -7.35
C GLY A 20 3.22 5.96 -5.82
N ILE A 21 2.40 6.86 -5.28
CA ILE A 21 2.14 6.99 -3.83
C ILE A 21 1.50 5.70 -3.31
N GLU A 22 0.47 5.19 -3.98
CA GLU A 22 -0.22 3.97 -3.58
C GLU A 22 0.69 2.74 -3.59
N LYS A 23 1.51 2.57 -4.64
CA LYS A 23 2.53 1.50 -4.71
C LYS A 23 3.57 1.64 -3.60
N GLY A 24 3.97 2.87 -3.28
CA GLY A 24 4.88 3.17 -2.18
C GLY A 24 4.30 2.77 -0.82
N ALA A 25 3.01 3.01 -0.59
CA ALA A 25 2.31 2.61 0.63
C ALA A 25 2.22 1.08 0.75
N GLU A 26 1.84 0.37 -0.31
CA GLU A 26 1.83 -1.11 -0.34
C GLU A 26 3.21 -1.69 0.03
N LYS A 27 4.27 -1.18 -0.61
CA LYS A 27 5.64 -1.61 -0.33
C LYS A 27 6.01 -1.36 1.14
N SER A 28 5.58 -0.24 1.70
CA SER A 28 5.84 0.12 3.10
C SER A 28 5.15 -0.86 4.06
N ILE A 29 3.89 -1.22 3.79
CA ILE A 29 3.14 -2.22 4.57
C ILE A 29 3.90 -3.55 4.58
N ILE A 30 4.27 -4.06 3.40
CA ILE A 30 5.00 -5.33 3.27
C ILE A 30 6.35 -5.27 4.00
N THR A 31 7.05 -4.15 3.90
CA THR A 31 8.34 -3.95 4.56
C THR A 31 8.20 -3.97 6.08
N VAL A 32 7.20 -3.28 6.64
CA VAL A 32 6.94 -3.27 8.09
C VAL A 32 6.58 -4.66 8.58
N LEU A 33 5.68 -5.37 7.90
CA LEU A 33 5.33 -6.75 8.25
C LEU A 33 6.55 -7.67 8.19
N SER A 34 7.36 -7.52 7.16
CA SER A 34 8.58 -8.33 6.98
C SER A 34 9.59 -8.10 8.09
N ALA A 35 9.77 -6.84 8.49
CA ALA A 35 10.67 -6.46 9.58
C ALA A 35 10.20 -7.01 10.94
N ARG A 36 8.89 -7.07 11.18
CA ARG A 36 8.32 -7.50 12.46
C ARG A 36 8.19 -9.01 12.60
N PHE A 37 7.82 -9.68 11.51
CA PHE A 37 7.36 -11.07 11.57
C PHE A 37 8.09 -12.01 10.61
N GLY A 38 9.07 -11.51 9.85
CA GLY A 38 9.77 -12.29 8.83
C GLY A 38 8.98 -12.39 7.53
N SER A 39 9.22 -13.42 6.73
CA SER A 39 8.64 -13.52 5.38
C SER A 39 7.12 -13.37 5.36
N VAL A 40 6.63 -12.42 4.58
CA VAL A 40 5.19 -12.24 4.32
C VAL A 40 4.77 -13.17 3.18
N SER A 41 3.63 -13.86 3.35
CA SER A 41 3.13 -14.77 2.33
C SER A 41 2.59 -14.01 1.11
N ALA A 42 2.71 -14.63 -0.09
CA ALA A 42 2.18 -14.06 -1.32
C ALA A 42 0.69 -13.71 -1.23
N ARG A 43 -0.09 -14.55 -0.52
CA ARG A 43 -1.52 -14.31 -0.27
C ARG A 43 -1.79 -12.98 0.44
N VAL A 44 -0.95 -12.61 1.42
CA VAL A 44 -1.10 -11.33 2.14
C VAL A 44 -0.75 -10.17 1.23
N SER A 45 0.34 -10.27 0.47
CA SER A 45 0.73 -9.26 -0.52
C SER A 45 -0.35 -9.03 -1.57
N GLU A 46 -0.90 -10.10 -2.16
CA GLU A 46 -1.98 -10.04 -3.15
C GLU A 46 -3.26 -9.40 -2.60
N ARG A 47 -3.60 -9.66 -1.33
CA ARG A 47 -4.74 -9.02 -0.67
C ARG A 47 -4.52 -7.54 -0.44
N ILE A 48 -3.33 -7.12 0.01
CA ILE A 48 -2.99 -5.70 0.16
C ILE A 48 -3.08 -5.00 -1.21
N HIS A 49 -2.53 -5.62 -2.25
CA HIS A 49 -2.61 -5.13 -3.62
C HIS A 49 -4.06 -4.96 -4.11
N SER A 50 -4.90 -5.97 -3.86
CA SER A 50 -6.32 -5.95 -4.24
C SER A 50 -7.12 -4.90 -3.47
N LEU A 51 -6.70 -4.56 -2.26
CA LEU A 51 -7.34 -3.54 -1.43
C LEU A 51 -6.91 -2.13 -1.86
N ARG A 52 -5.62 -1.94 -2.20
CA ARG A 52 -5.09 -0.71 -2.82
C ARG A 52 -5.93 -0.29 -4.03
N GLY A 53 -6.16 -1.23 -4.96
CA GLY A 53 -6.93 -0.96 -6.18
C GLY A 53 -8.44 -0.70 -5.97
N ARG A 54 -8.97 -0.93 -4.76
CA ARG A 54 -10.39 -0.70 -4.44
C ARG A 54 -10.61 0.54 -3.60
N ASN A 55 -9.73 0.83 -2.65
CA ASN A 55 -9.84 1.97 -1.75
C ASN A 55 -8.48 2.36 -1.17
N SER A 56 -7.83 3.32 -1.81
CA SER A 56 -6.50 3.81 -1.43
C SER A 56 -6.48 4.49 -0.05
N ALA A 57 -7.61 5.03 0.42
CA ALA A 57 -7.72 5.65 1.75
C ALA A 57 -7.47 4.64 2.90
N LEU A 58 -7.63 3.35 2.65
CA LEU A 58 -7.37 2.30 3.64
C LEU A 58 -5.87 1.97 3.79
N LEU A 59 -5.01 2.45 2.89
CA LEU A 59 -3.57 2.16 2.94
C LEU A 59 -2.91 2.76 4.19
N ASP A 60 -3.30 3.97 4.59
CA ASP A 60 -2.80 4.60 5.82
C ASP A 60 -3.21 3.82 7.06
N GLU A 61 -4.43 3.28 7.09
CA GLU A 61 -4.89 2.41 8.16
C GLU A 61 -4.12 1.08 8.19
N LEU A 62 -3.84 0.51 7.01
CA LEU A 62 -3.04 -0.71 6.89
C LEU A 62 -1.59 -0.52 7.34
N ILE A 63 -0.98 0.65 7.09
CA ILE A 63 0.35 0.99 7.61
C ILE A 63 0.33 0.99 9.15
N LYS A 64 -0.63 1.69 9.76
CA LYS A 64 -0.80 1.71 11.22
C LYS A 64 -1.03 0.31 11.76
N LEU A 65 -1.83 -0.49 11.05
CA LEU A 65 -2.13 -1.85 11.45
C LEU A 65 -0.89 -2.73 11.42
N ALA A 66 -0.13 -2.70 10.32
CA ALA A 66 1.12 -3.45 10.17
C ALA A 66 2.13 -3.12 11.27
N ALA A 67 2.16 -1.87 11.74
CA ALA A 67 3.04 -1.43 12.83
C ALA A 67 2.57 -1.84 14.23
N THR A 68 1.27 -2.11 14.43
CA THR A 68 0.68 -2.24 15.78
C THR A 68 0.15 -3.63 16.14
N VAL A 69 -0.23 -4.46 15.17
CA VAL A 69 -0.74 -5.82 15.44
C VAL A 69 0.25 -6.68 16.21
N LYS A 70 -0.24 -7.66 16.98
CA LYS A 70 0.63 -8.55 17.76
C LYS A 70 1.36 -9.57 16.90
N ASP A 71 0.70 -10.08 15.86
CA ASP A 71 1.19 -11.15 14.99
C ASP A 71 0.57 -11.06 13.58
N LEU A 72 1.13 -11.82 12.63
CA LEU A 72 0.62 -11.87 11.25
C LEU A 72 -0.82 -12.39 11.18
N SER A 73 -1.19 -13.35 12.03
CA SER A 73 -2.54 -13.90 12.05
C SER A 73 -3.59 -12.84 12.41
N GLU A 74 -3.27 -11.92 13.33
CA GLU A 74 -4.11 -10.77 13.66
C GLU A 74 -4.20 -9.79 12.49
N PHE A 75 -3.08 -9.50 11.83
CA PHE A 75 -3.07 -8.66 10.63
C PHE A 75 -3.98 -9.24 9.55
N GLU A 76 -3.82 -10.52 9.21
CA GLU A 76 -4.63 -11.20 8.20
C GLU A 76 -6.13 -11.13 8.52
N ARG A 77 -6.52 -11.45 9.76
CA ARG A 77 -7.93 -11.38 10.18
C ARG A 77 -8.52 -9.98 10.07
N LYS A 78 -7.74 -8.92 10.33
CA LYS A 78 -8.21 -7.54 10.24
C LYS A 78 -8.24 -7.06 8.79
N LEU A 79 -7.23 -7.41 7.99
CA LEU A 79 -7.22 -7.17 6.55
C LEU A 79 -8.43 -7.84 5.86
N ASP A 80 -8.91 -8.99 6.38
CA ASP A 80 -10.08 -9.71 5.82
C ASP A 80 -11.40 -8.99 6.11
N LYS A 81 -11.42 -8.11 7.11
CA LYS A 81 -12.60 -7.31 7.47
C LYS A 81 -12.64 -5.96 6.76
N MET A 82 -11.51 -5.52 6.21
CA MET A 82 -11.36 -4.25 5.49
C MET A 82 -11.69 -4.39 3.99
N GLY A 83 -11.82 -5.61 3.49
CA GLY A 83 -11.96 -5.94 2.07
C GLY A 83 -13.21 -6.73 1.76
#